data_AF-A0A968SQE9-F1
#
_entry.id   AF-A0A968SQE9-F1
#
_cell.length_a   1.000
_cell.length_b   1.000
_cell.length_c   1.000
_cell.angle_alpha   90.00
_cell.angle_beta   90.00
_cell.angle_gamma   90.00
#
_symmetry.space_group_name_H-M   'P 1'
#
loop_
_entity.id
_entity.type
_entity.pdbx_description
1 polymer ?
#
loop_
_entity_poly.entity_id
_entity_poly.type
_entity_poly.pdbx_seq_one_letter_code
_entity_poly.pdbx_strand_id
1 'polypeptide(L)'
;MLTLLRSRTGHDFSQYKRPTLLRRIGRRMQVNGTSTLGDYLTLLRNRADEAPALLRDLLISVTNFFRDPTAWAALEVIVPHLFYGKESNPVVRAWVVGCATGEEAYSLAMLLYEHASTWKCRRRSRSSPPTSTNRRSRSRGAACTPIRSASM
;
A
#
# COMPACT_ATOMS: atom_id res chain seq x y z
N MET A 1 -6.50 -4.15 -32.07
CA MET A 1 -5.34 -4.15 -31.14
C MET A 1 -5.63 -4.84 -29.82
N LEU A 2 -6.62 -4.38 -29.04
CA LEU A 2 -6.95 -4.97 -27.73
C LEU A 2 -7.35 -6.45 -27.80
N THR A 3 -8.08 -6.87 -28.85
CA THR A 3 -8.41 -8.28 -29.10
C THR A 3 -7.17 -9.15 -29.32
N LEU A 4 -6.16 -8.63 -30.02
CA LEU A 4 -4.90 -9.32 -30.27
C LEU A 4 -4.08 -9.47 -28.98
N LEU A 5 -4.04 -8.41 -28.17
CA LEU A 5 -3.46 -8.47 -26.83
C LEU A 5 -4.14 -9.54 -25.98
N ARG A 6 -5.47 -9.52 -25.89
CA ARG A 6 -6.24 -10.53 -25.15
C ARG A 6 -5.95 -11.95 -25.65
N SER A 7 -5.83 -12.16 -26.96
CA SER A 7 -5.51 -13.47 -27.52
C SER A 7 -4.10 -13.97 -27.17
N ARG A 8 -3.13 -13.06 -26.98
CA ARG A 8 -1.73 -13.42 -26.67
C ARG A 8 -1.41 -13.43 -25.19
N THR A 9 -2.08 -12.61 -24.39
CA THR A 9 -1.77 -12.44 -22.96
C THR A 9 -2.87 -12.95 -22.04
N GLY A 10 -4.06 -13.26 -22.55
CA GLY A 10 -5.21 -13.70 -21.75
C GLY A 10 -5.85 -12.60 -20.88
N HIS A 11 -5.31 -11.39 -20.87
CA HIS A 11 -5.80 -10.29 -20.04
C HIS A 11 -6.80 -9.43 -20.81
N ASP A 12 -7.95 -9.16 -20.19
CA ASP A 12 -8.95 -8.26 -20.76
C ASP A 12 -8.75 -6.82 -20.28
N PHE A 13 -8.44 -5.93 -21.22
CA PHE A 13 -8.27 -4.50 -20.99
C PHE A 13 -9.52 -3.68 -21.33
N SER A 14 -10.66 -4.33 -21.60
CA SER A 14 -11.93 -3.67 -21.91
C SER A 14 -12.39 -2.69 -20.82
N GLN A 15 -12.07 -2.97 -19.55
CA GLN A 15 -12.43 -2.13 -18.41
C GLN A 15 -11.38 -1.06 -18.04
N TYR A 16 -10.22 -1.02 -18.73
CA TYR A 16 -9.22 0.00 -18.46
C TYR A 16 -9.61 1.36 -19.07
N LYS A 17 -9.31 2.44 -18.34
CA LYS A 17 -9.53 3.82 -18.81
C LYS A 17 -8.75 4.04 -20.12
N ARG A 18 -9.47 4.35 -21.21
CA ARG A 18 -8.89 4.60 -22.55
C ARG A 18 -7.73 5.61 -22.56
N PRO A 19 -7.79 6.75 -21.83
CA PRO A 19 -6.67 7.69 -21.81
C PRO A 19 -5.36 7.09 -21.27
N THR A 20 -5.46 6.24 -20.24
CA THR A 20 -4.29 5.57 -19.65
C THR A 20 -3.67 4.57 -20.63
N LEU A 21 -4.51 3.82 -21.35
CA LEU A 21 -4.06 2.88 -22.40
C LEU A 21 -3.34 3.62 -23.53
N LEU A 22 -3.94 4.69 -24.07
CA LEU A 22 -3.36 5.45 -25.17
C LEU A 22 -2.02 6.08 -24.80
N ARG A 23 -1.89 6.62 -23.58
CA ARG A 23 -0.61 7.19 -23.10
C ARG A 23 0.50 6.14 -23.01
N ARG A 24 0.17 4.93 -22.55
CA ARG A 24 1.15 3.82 -22.45
C ARG A 24 1.51 3.25 -23.82
N ILE A 25 0.53 3.06 -24.69
CA ILE A 25 0.77 2.66 -26.09
C ILE A 25 1.65 3.70 -26.79
N GLY A 26 1.36 4.99 -26.64
CA GLY A 26 2.18 6.07 -27.20
C GLY A 26 3.62 6.06 -26.70
N ARG A 27 3.85 5.79 -25.41
CA ARG A 27 5.21 5.62 -24.87
C ARG A 27 5.94 4.43 -25.51
N ARG A 28 5.28 3.28 -25.66
CA ARG A 28 5.88 2.11 -26.34
C ARG A 28 6.14 2.36 -27.82
N MET A 29 5.25 3.09 -28.48
CA MET A 29 5.43 3.52 -29.87
C MET A 29 6.68 4.39 -30.03
N GLN A 30 6.94 5.31 -29.10
CA GLN A 30 8.17 6.11 -29.08
C GLN A 30 9.42 5.25 -28.87
N VAL A 31 9.39 4.27 -27.96
CA VAL A 31 10.51 3.35 -27.70
C VAL A 31 10.83 2.49 -28.93
N ASN A 32 9.80 2.06 -29.65
CA ASN A 32 9.95 1.21 -30.84
C ASN A 32 10.10 2.01 -32.14
N GLY A 33 10.10 3.34 -32.08
CA GLY A 33 10.25 4.22 -33.25
C GLY A 33 9.07 4.17 -34.24
N THR A 34 7.88 3.76 -33.81
CA THR A 34 6.69 3.68 -34.67
C THR A 34 5.88 4.98 -34.61
N SER A 35 5.62 5.60 -35.76
CA SER A 35 4.88 6.86 -35.86
C SER A 35 3.36 6.68 -35.89
N THR A 36 2.86 5.52 -36.34
CA THR A 36 1.42 5.25 -36.43
C THR A 36 0.99 4.03 -35.61
N LEU A 37 -0.27 4.04 -35.19
CA LEU A 37 -0.88 2.93 -34.46
C LEU A 37 -0.98 1.65 -35.32
N GLY A 38 -1.13 1.82 -36.64
CA GLY A 38 -1.15 0.71 -37.60
C GLY A 38 0.19 -0.02 -37.65
N ASP A 39 1.29 0.74 -37.73
CA ASP A 39 2.65 0.16 -37.72
C ASP A 39 2.95 -0.56 -36.42
N TYR A 40 2.52 0.02 -35.29
CA TYR A 40 2.65 -0.61 -34.00
C TYR A 40 1.85 -1.92 -33.89
N LEU A 41 0.67 -1.99 -34.50
CA LEU A 41 -0.12 -3.22 -34.54
C LEU A 41 0.55 -4.31 -35.39
N THR A 42 1.19 -3.95 -36.50
CA THR A 42 2.00 -4.87 -37.31
C THR A 42 3.21 -5.37 -36.53
N LEU A 43 3.90 -4.46 -35.83
CA LEU A 43 5.02 -4.81 -34.96
C LEU A 43 4.57 -5.77 -33.84
N LEU A 44 3.43 -5.52 -33.21
CA LEU A 44 2.87 -6.39 -32.16
C LEU A 44 2.47 -7.79 -32.67
N ARG A 45 2.16 -7.93 -33.97
CA ARG A 45 1.93 -9.23 -34.61
C ARG A 45 3.24 -9.98 -34.88
N ASN A 46 4.22 -9.28 -35.45
CA ASN A 46 5.49 -9.85 -35.91
C ASN A 46 6.47 -10.15 -34.77
N ARG A 47 6.44 -9.35 -33.70
CA ARG A 47 7.29 -9.51 -32.52
C ARG A 47 6.51 -10.11 -31.35
N ALA A 48 6.85 -11.35 -31.00
CA ALA A 48 6.23 -12.07 -29.89
C ALA A 48 6.61 -11.51 -28.51
N ASP A 49 7.75 -10.85 -28.42
CA ASP A 49 8.29 -10.17 -27.23
C ASP A 49 7.60 -8.83 -26.92
N GLU A 50 7.01 -8.16 -27.92
CA GLU A 50 6.36 -6.87 -27.70
C GLU A 50 5.04 -7.00 -26.92
N ALA A 51 4.25 -8.05 -27.17
CA ALA A 51 2.98 -8.28 -26.48
C ALA A 51 3.14 -8.38 -24.94
N PRO A 52 4.06 -9.19 -24.37
CA PRO A 52 4.30 -9.22 -22.93
C PRO A 52 4.98 -7.94 -22.42
N ALA A 53 5.77 -7.23 -23.23
CA ALA A 53 6.36 -5.96 -22.82
C ALA A 53 5.31 -4.84 -22.68
N LEU A 54 4.39 -4.75 -23.65
CA LEU A 54 3.23 -3.86 -23.56
C LEU A 54 2.33 -4.24 -22.38
N LEU A 55 2.12 -5.54 -22.14
CA LEU A 55 1.39 -6.03 -20.98
C LEU A 55 1.99 -5.50 -19.67
N ARG A 56 3.32 -5.61 -19.48
CA ARG A 56 4.00 -5.09 -18.29
C ARG A 56 3.84 -3.57 -18.13
N ASP A 57 3.91 -2.82 -19.22
CA ASP A 57 3.75 -1.36 -19.17
C ASP A 57 2.30 -0.92 -18.92
N LEU A 58 1.33 -1.74 -19.31
CA LEU A 58 -0.09 -1.56 -19.01
C LEU A 58 -0.43 -1.97 -17.57
N LEU A 59 0.19 -3.03 -17.06
CA LEU A 59 0.08 -3.51 -15.67
C LEU A 59 0.98 -2.67 -14.76
N ILE A 60 0.69 -1.38 -14.67
CA ILE A 60 1.42 -0.43 -13.82
C ILE A 60 1.21 -0.82 -12.36
N SER A 61 2.07 -1.67 -11.84
CA SER A 61 2.35 -1.82 -10.41
C SER A 61 3.26 -0.69 -9.96
N VAL A 62 2.80 0.55 -10.11
CA VAL A 62 3.32 1.59 -9.22
C VAL A 62 2.73 1.23 -7.87
N THR A 63 3.53 1.16 -6.84
CA THR A 63 3.08 1.11 -5.45
C THR A 63 3.97 2.07 -4.71
N ASN A 64 3.34 2.99 -3.98
CA ASN A 64 4.05 3.92 -3.13
C ASN A 64 3.58 3.66 -1.70
N PHE A 65 4.48 3.86 -0.75
CA PHE A 65 4.09 4.00 0.65
C PHE A 65 3.08 5.15 0.76
N PHE A 66 2.01 4.91 1.51
CA PHE A 66 0.97 5.92 1.77
C PHE A 66 0.38 6.57 0.50
N ARG A 67 0.14 5.77 -0.56
CA ARG A 67 -0.35 6.23 -1.87
C ARG A 67 -1.52 7.21 -1.81
N ASP A 68 -2.50 6.96 -0.95
CA ASP A 68 -3.67 7.80 -0.77
C ASP A 68 -3.76 8.30 0.68
N PRO A 69 -3.27 9.53 0.97
CA PRO A 69 -3.27 10.05 2.32
C PRO A 69 -4.68 10.18 2.90
N THR A 70 -5.72 10.34 2.06
CA THR A 70 -7.11 10.44 2.55
C THR A 70 -7.65 9.09 3.01
N ALA A 71 -7.35 8.01 2.28
CA ALA A 71 -7.70 6.66 2.67
C ALA A 71 -6.96 6.25 3.96
N TRP A 72 -5.68 6.59 4.07
CA TRP A 72 -4.88 6.32 5.28
C TRP A 72 -5.37 7.13 6.49
N ALA A 73 -5.71 8.41 6.32
CA ALA A 73 -6.29 9.22 7.39
C ALA A 73 -7.62 8.64 7.91
N ALA A 74 -8.49 8.16 7.01
CA ALA A 74 -9.72 7.49 7.42
C ALA A 74 -9.43 6.17 8.18
N LEU A 75 -8.41 5.42 7.75
CA LEU A 75 -7.99 4.19 8.41
C LEU A 75 -7.44 4.46 9.82
N GLU A 76 -6.63 5.51 10.00
CA GLU A 76 -6.09 5.93 11.31
C GLU A 76 -7.18 6.19 12.35
N VAL A 77 -8.34 6.72 11.93
CA VAL A 77 -9.48 6.94 12.84
C VAL A 77 -10.12 5.62 13.28
N ILE A 78 -10.19 4.62 12.39
CA ILE A 78 -10.89 3.35 12.64
C ILE A 78 -9.99 2.38 13.43
N VAL A 79 -8.68 2.40 13.21
CA VAL A 79 -7.74 1.43 13.79
C VAL A 79 -7.78 1.38 15.33
N PRO A 80 -7.83 2.49 16.09
CA PRO A 80 -8.01 2.47 17.54
C PRO A 80 -9.26 1.71 17.99
N HIS A 81 -10.34 1.75 17.21
CA HIS A 81 -11.60 1.08 17.52
C HIS A 81 -11.48 -0.44 17.37
N LEU A 82 -10.58 -0.95 16.51
CA LEU A 82 -10.32 -2.38 16.34
C LEU A 82 -9.72 -3.04 17.59
N PHE A 83 -9.13 -2.24 18.49
CA PHE A 83 -8.56 -2.68 19.76
C PHE A 83 -9.50 -2.47 20.95
N TYR A 84 -10.67 -1.84 20.74
CA TYR A 84 -11.65 -1.63 21.80
C TYR A 84 -12.36 -2.95 22.14
N GLY A 85 -12.49 -3.27 23.44
CA GLY A 85 -13.19 -4.47 23.91
C GLY A 85 -12.45 -5.81 23.76
N LYS A 86 -11.21 -5.84 23.24
CA LYS A 86 -10.43 -7.08 23.12
C LYS A 86 -9.58 -7.40 24.37
N GLU A 87 -9.44 -8.70 24.63
CA GLU A 87 -8.67 -9.27 25.75
C GLU A 87 -7.15 -8.98 25.67
N SER A 88 -6.37 -9.48 26.63
CA SER A 88 -4.96 -9.13 26.86
C SER A 88 -4.01 -9.34 25.66
N ASN A 89 -4.45 -10.00 24.59
CA ASN A 89 -3.68 -10.19 23.36
C ASN A 89 -4.59 -10.13 22.10
N PRO A 90 -4.96 -8.93 21.61
CA PRO A 90 -5.83 -8.80 20.45
C PRO A 90 -5.12 -9.23 19.17
N VAL A 91 -5.61 -10.30 18.53
CA VAL A 91 -5.22 -10.64 17.15
C VAL A 91 -6.03 -9.75 16.21
N VAL A 92 -5.33 -9.00 15.35
CA VAL A 92 -5.92 -8.22 14.26
C VAL A 92 -5.39 -8.83 12.96
N ARG A 93 -6.31 -9.23 12.08
CA ARG A 93 -5.99 -9.72 10.74
C ARG A 93 -6.47 -8.67 9.75
N ALA A 94 -5.61 -8.29 8.81
CA ALA A 94 -5.96 -7.38 7.73
C ALA A 94 -5.53 -7.99 6.41
N TRP A 95 -6.28 -7.71 5.35
CA TRP A 95 -6.01 -8.20 4.01
C TRP A 95 -5.81 -7.02 3.07
N VAL A 96 -4.66 -7.01 2.39
CA VAL A 96 -4.34 -6.03 1.35
C VAL A 96 -4.47 -6.75 0.01
N VAL A 97 -5.42 -6.32 -0.82
CA VAL A 97 -5.67 -6.91 -2.14
C VAL A 97 -4.97 -6.05 -3.18
N GLY A 98 -4.20 -6.66 -4.08
CA GLY A 98 -3.48 -5.92 -5.12
C GLY A 98 -2.19 -5.25 -4.64
N CYS A 99 -1.57 -5.76 -3.56
CA CYS A 99 -0.24 -5.35 -3.15
C CYS A 99 0.78 -5.78 -4.21
N ALA A 100 1.32 -4.82 -4.96
CA ALA A 100 2.29 -5.12 -6.00
C ALA A 100 3.66 -5.49 -5.41
N THR A 101 4.55 -4.52 -5.16
CA THR A 101 5.83 -4.77 -4.46
C THR A 101 5.70 -4.74 -2.93
N GLY A 102 4.48 -4.55 -2.41
CA GLY A 102 4.15 -4.76 -1.00
C GLY A 102 4.22 -3.52 -0.11
N GLU A 103 4.53 -2.35 -0.65
CA GLU A 103 4.63 -1.08 0.10
C GLU A 103 3.35 -0.77 0.88
N GLU A 104 2.18 -1.01 0.28
CA GLU A 104 0.88 -0.81 0.94
C GLU A 104 0.67 -1.77 2.12
N ALA A 105 1.16 -3.01 2.03
CA ALA A 105 1.08 -3.98 3.12
C ALA A 105 2.02 -3.59 4.27
N TYR A 106 3.21 -3.09 3.96
CA TYR A 106 4.13 -2.56 4.95
C TYR A 106 3.60 -1.28 5.64
N SER A 107 3.04 -0.33 4.89
CA SER A 107 2.37 0.86 5.45
C SER A 107 1.27 0.46 6.45
N LEU A 108 0.46 -0.55 6.10
CA LEU A 108 -0.57 -1.06 7.01
C LEU A 108 0.01 -1.70 8.27
N ALA A 109 1.05 -2.50 8.11
CA ALA A 109 1.72 -3.16 9.24
C ALA A 109 2.34 -2.12 10.20
N MET A 110 2.99 -1.08 9.68
CA MET A 110 3.56 0.00 10.47
C MET A 110 2.48 0.71 11.30
N LEU A 111 1.36 1.09 10.67
CA LEU A 111 0.26 1.77 11.33
C LEU A 111 -0.39 0.91 12.42
N LEU A 112 -0.62 -0.38 12.15
CA LEU A 112 -1.16 -1.33 13.13
C LEU A 112 -0.19 -1.54 14.30
N TYR A 113 1.11 -1.64 14.02
CA TYR A 113 2.14 -1.83 15.04
C TYR A 113 2.25 -0.61 15.98
N GLU A 114 2.22 0.60 15.43
CA GLU A 114 2.25 1.84 16.20
C GLU A 114 1.06 1.93 17.17
N HIS A 115 -0.16 1.62 16.68
CA HIS A 115 -1.36 1.63 17.50
C HIS A 115 -1.36 0.52 18.57
N ALA A 116 -0.88 -0.68 18.23
CA ALA A 116 -0.77 -1.78 19.19
C ALA A 116 0.24 -1.47 20.31
N SER A 117 1.37 -0.83 20.00
CA SER A 117 2.37 -0.43 20.99
C SER A 117 1.83 0.64 21.95
N THR A 118 1.13 1.65 21.41
CA THR A 118 0.49 2.72 22.18
C THR A 118 -0.61 2.18 23.10
N TRP A 119 -1.43 1.24 22.61
CA TRP A 119 -2.48 0.60 23.39
C TRP A 119 -1.91 -0.21 24.58
N LYS A 120 -0.85 -1.00 24.35
CA LYS A 120 -0.15 -1.74 25.42
C LYS A 120 0.37 -0.80 26.51
N CYS A 121 0.92 0.37 26.13
CA CYS A 121 1.40 1.37 27.07
C CYS A 121 0.26 1.97 27.91
N ARG A 122 -0.86 2.35 27.27
CA ARG A 122 -2.05 2.91 27.95
C ARG A 122 -2.74 1.92 28.89
N ARG A 123 -2.72 0.61 28.59
CA ARG A 123 -3.28 -0.41 29.48
C ARG A 123 -2.38 -0.67 30.69
N ARG A 124 -1.04 -0.67 30.49
CA ARG A 124 -0.06 -0.86 31.58
C ARG A 124 -0.11 0.28 32.61
N SER A 125 -0.39 1.52 32.19
CA SER A 125 -0.59 2.63 33.12
C SER A 125 -1.93 2.56 33.88
N ARG A 126 -2.98 1.95 33.30
CA ARG A 126 -4.29 1.74 33.95
C ARG A 126 -4.34 0.55 34.90
N SER A 127 -3.51 -0.46 34.71
CA SER A 127 -3.48 -1.67 35.56
C SER A 127 -2.64 -1.52 36.84
N SER A 128 -2.16 -0.31 37.17
CA SER A 128 -1.52 -0.05 38.46
C SER A 128 -2.59 0.40 39.45
N PRO A 129 -3.01 -0.43 40.43
CA PRO A 129 -3.87 0.07 41.50
C PRO A 129 -3.11 1.14 42.30
N PRO A 130 -3.77 2.21 42.78
CA PRO A 130 -3.15 3.15 43.69
C PRO A 130 -2.92 2.42 45.02
N THR A 131 -1.78 1.75 45.14
CA THR A 131 -1.37 1.18 46.42
C THR A 131 -0.80 2.33 47.24
N SER A 132 -1.64 2.87 48.11
CA SER A 132 -1.23 3.78 49.17
C SER A 132 -0.27 3.06 50.11
N THR A 133 1.04 3.11 49.87
CA THR A 133 2.02 3.08 50.96
C THR A 133 3.39 3.61 50.53
N ASN A 134 3.75 4.70 51.19
CA ASN A 134 5.05 5.31 51.35
C ASN A 134 6.23 4.32 51.47
N ARG A 135 7.19 4.36 50.55
CA ARG A 135 8.61 4.70 50.83
C ARG A 135 9.50 4.41 49.62
N ARG A 136 10.22 5.47 49.23
CA ARG A 136 11.61 5.51 48.77
C ARG A 136 12.08 4.53 47.68
N SER A 137 12.78 5.15 46.73
CA SER A 137 13.72 4.58 45.78
C SER A 137 13.13 3.93 44.53
N ARG A 138 13.22 4.66 43.41
CA ARG A 138 14.18 4.35 42.32
C ARG A 138 13.78 5.15 41.10
N SER A 139 14.71 5.96 40.65
CA SER A 139 14.73 6.60 39.33
C SER A 139 14.41 5.58 38.24
N ARG A 140 13.18 5.63 37.72
CA ARG A 140 12.83 5.14 36.39
C ARG A 140 12.12 6.25 35.65
N GLY A 141 12.92 7.17 35.12
CA GLY A 141 12.50 8.02 34.01
C GLY A 141 12.50 7.18 32.74
N ALA A 142 11.49 6.32 32.55
CA ALA A 142 11.13 5.86 31.22
C ALA A 142 10.17 6.90 30.66
N ALA A 143 10.73 8.03 30.23
CA ALA A 143 10.01 9.03 29.47
C ALA A 143 9.58 8.38 28.15
N CYS A 144 8.28 8.09 28.01
CA CYS A 144 7.66 7.99 26.70
C CYS A 144 7.72 9.38 26.07
N THR A 145 8.81 9.70 25.38
CA THR A 145 8.82 10.82 24.45
C THR A 145 7.94 10.46 23.26
N PRO A 146 6.95 11.29 22.89
CA PRO A 146 6.33 11.16 21.59
C PRO A 146 7.38 11.53 20.55
N ILE A 147 7.59 10.67 19.55
CA ILE A 147 8.40 11.02 18.38
C ILE A 147 7.63 12.10 17.63
N ARG A 148 7.94 13.35 17.98
CA ARG A 148 7.42 14.54 17.33
C ARG A 148 8.04 14.58 15.93
N SER A 149 7.16 14.55 14.93
CA SER A 149 7.40 14.87 13.53
C SER A 149 8.60 15.80 13.29
N ALA A 150 9.63 15.29 12.62
CA ALA A 150 10.57 16.11 11.89
C ALA A 150 10.11 16.15 10.43
N SER A 151 9.30 17.17 10.10
CA SER A 151 9.17 17.66 8.73
C SER A 151 10.39 18.53 8.41
N MET A 152 10.84 18.47 7.15
CA MET A 152 11.71 19.47 6.53
C MET A 152 11.07 20.87 6.55
#